data_AF-A0A3D5H551-F1
#
_entry.id   AF-A0A3D5H551-F1
#
_cell.length_a   1.000
_cell.length_b   1.000
_cell.length_c   1.000
_cell.angle_alpha   90.00
_cell.angle_beta   90.00
_cell.angle_gamma   90.00
#
_symmetry.space_group_name_H-M   'P 1'
#
loop_
_entity.id
_entity.type
_entity.pdbx_description
1 polymer ?
#
loop_
_entity_poly.entity_id
_entity_poly.type
_entity_poly.pdbx_seq_one_letter_code
_entity_poly.pdbx_strand_id
1 'polypeptide(L)'
;MRFFVELLKYSLLIVLVPSVVAAQSPYRLSWKTDGPILGTAGLLGVTMFATDKHLPGFTVEEVNALSPANVNAFDRPATKNYATKASDISTALQFTLFVSPVALLLDDDVRDDVVTFGAMYLEIAALATTTSQIAKNIVDRARPFVYNPAASMSERTDPDARRSFFSGHTTFAFASAVFLSTAYCDYFPGSSWSLYIWAGSLSAATAVAILR
;
A
#
# COMPACT_ATOMS: atom_id res chain seq x y z
N MET A 1 35.33 38.02 53.63
CA MET A 1 34.08 38.39 52.93
C MET A 1 34.28 38.97 51.52
N ARG A 2 35.38 39.68 51.22
CA ARG A 2 35.67 40.17 49.85
C ARG A 2 36.06 39.09 48.82
N PHE A 3 36.52 37.92 49.27
CA PHE A 3 36.97 36.84 48.39
C PHE A 3 35.82 36.01 47.78
N PHE A 4 34.63 36.04 48.39
CA PHE A 4 33.47 35.28 47.92
C PHE A 4 32.62 36.01 46.87
N VAL A 5 32.83 37.32 46.71
CA VAL A 5 32.05 38.17 45.79
C VAL A 5 32.66 38.23 44.39
N GLU A 6 33.97 38.00 44.23
CA GLU A 6 34.64 37.98 42.92
C GLU A 6 34.39 36.68 42.14
N LEU A 7 34.04 35.57 42.82
CA LEU A 7 33.74 34.30 42.13
C LEU A 7 32.40 34.31 41.39
N LEU A 8 31.50 35.25 41.68
CA LEU A 8 30.19 35.34 41.01
C LEU A 8 30.26 36.03 39.63
N LYS A 9 31.38 36.71 39.30
CA LYS A 9 31.55 37.41 38.01
C LYS A 9 31.86 36.47 36.85
N TYR A 10 32.24 35.23 37.13
CA TYR A 10 32.47 34.18 36.13
C TYR A 10 31.36 33.11 36.15
N SER A 11 30.12 33.56 36.40
CA SER A 11 28.94 32.73 36.18
C SER A 11 28.83 32.45 34.69
N LEU A 12 29.38 31.31 34.30
CA LEU A 12 29.35 30.67 33.00
C LEU A 12 28.01 30.89 32.30
N LEU A 13 27.99 31.79 31.32
CA LEU A 13 26.91 31.85 30.34
C LEU A 13 27.05 30.57 29.50
N ILE A 14 26.39 29.50 29.91
CA ILE A 14 26.14 28.35 29.03
C ILE A 14 25.14 28.86 28.00
N VAL A 15 25.67 29.38 26.89
CA VAL A 15 24.90 29.54 25.67
C VAL A 15 24.56 28.12 25.23
N LEU A 16 23.34 27.68 25.55
CA LEU A 16 22.69 26.60 24.83
C LEU A 16 22.55 27.11 23.39
N VAL A 17 23.57 26.87 22.57
CA VAL A 17 23.40 26.91 21.12
C VAL A 17 22.44 25.76 20.85
N PRO A 18 21.18 26.00 20.43
CA PRO A 18 20.41 24.92 19.87
C PRO A 18 21.21 24.47 18.65
N SER A 19 21.81 23.30 18.75
CA SER A 19 22.27 22.60 17.56
C SER A 19 21.00 22.34 16.76
N VAL A 20 20.70 23.23 15.81
CA VAL A 20 19.82 22.91 14.70
C VAL A 20 20.61 21.89 13.89
N VAL A 21 20.61 20.66 14.37
CA VAL A 21 20.95 19.51 13.55
C VAL A 21 19.81 19.48 12.54
N ALA A 22 20.08 19.92 11.31
CA ALA A 22 19.21 19.55 10.20
C ALA A 22 19.04 18.04 10.31
N ALA A 23 17.81 17.57 10.52
CA ALA A 23 17.55 16.14 10.61
C ALA A 23 18.06 15.55 9.29
N GLN A 24 19.15 14.77 9.35
CA GLN A 24 19.54 14.00 8.18
C GLN A 24 18.38 13.07 7.89
N SER A 25 17.94 13.03 6.62
CA SER A 25 16.94 12.07 6.21
C SER A 25 17.31 10.68 6.74
N PRO A 26 16.35 9.92 7.29
CA PRO A 26 16.58 8.53 7.70
C PRO A 26 16.93 7.63 6.51
N TYR A 27 16.69 8.08 5.28
CA TYR A 27 16.90 7.32 4.06
C TYR A 27 17.97 7.95 3.16
N ARG A 28 18.55 7.11 2.31
CA ARG A 28 19.51 7.55 1.30
C ARG A 28 19.43 6.67 0.07
N LEU A 29 19.20 7.31 -1.08
CA LEU A 29 19.32 6.64 -2.36
C LEU A 29 20.76 6.18 -2.63
N SER A 30 20.88 4.94 -3.06
CA SER A 30 22.11 4.26 -3.40
C SER A 30 21.84 3.26 -4.51
N TRP A 31 22.58 3.39 -5.61
CA TRP A 31 22.49 2.45 -6.73
C TRP A 31 22.72 0.98 -6.33
N LYS A 32 23.46 0.73 -5.25
CA LYS A 32 23.69 -0.62 -4.73
C LYS A 32 22.43 -1.26 -4.13
N THR A 33 21.47 -0.45 -3.70
CA THR A 33 20.21 -0.89 -3.08
C THR A 33 19.04 -0.69 -4.05
N ASP A 34 18.85 0.53 -4.55
CA ASP A 34 17.71 0.89 -5.39
C ASP A 34 17.85 0.33 -6.81
N GLY A 35 19.09 0.19 -7.31
CA GLY A 35 19.35 -0.42 -8.62
C GLY A 35 18.77 -1.84 -8.75
N PRO A 36 19.09 -2.77 -7.83
CA PRO A 36 18.44 -4.08 -7.76
C PRO A 36 16.92 -4.04 -7.56
N ILE A 37 16.39 -3.12 -6.74
CA ILE A 37 14.94 -3.00 -6.49
C ILE A 37 14.22 -2.56 -7.77
N LEU A 38 14.68 -1.49 -8.41
CA LEU A 38 14.15 -1.00 -9.68
C LEU A 38 14.32 -2.03 -10.81
N GLY A 39 15.47 -2.72 -10.87
CA GLY A 39 15.69 -3.80 -11.83
C GLY A 39 14.69 -4.94 -11.64
N THR A 40 14.41 -5.31 -10.40
CA THR A 40 13.39 -6.33 -10.06
C THR A 40 12.00 -5.85 -10.44
N ALA A 41 11.61 -4.63 -10.06
CA ALA A 41 10.33 -4.05 -10.43
C ALA A 41 10.15 -3.97 -11.96
N GLY A 42 11.21 -3.62 -12.71
CA GLY A 42 11.21 -3.60 -14.17
C GLY A 42 11.03 -4.99 -14.78
N LEU A 43 11.75 -6.00 -14.27
CA LEU A 43 11.60 -7.39 -14.71
C LEU A 43 10.20 -7.94 -14.41
N LEU A 44 9.63 -7.62 -13.24
CA LEU A 44 8.25 -7.95 -12.91
C LEU A 44 7.27 -7.18 -13.80
N GLY A 45 7.55 -5.94 -14.18
CA GLY A 45 6.76 -5.19 -15.15
C GLY A 45 6.72 -5.89 -16.52
N VAL A 46 7.87 -6.29 -17.05
CA VAL A 46 7.95 -7.09 -18.29
C VAL A 46 7.20 -8.41 -18.14
N THR A 47 7.38 -9.10 -17.00
CA THR A 47 6.69 -10.36 -16.71
C THR A 47 5.19 -10.17 -16.64
N MET A 48 4.70 -9.08 -16.03
CA MET A 48 3.28 -8.74 -15.97
C MET A 48 2.69 -8.61 -17.37
N PHE A 49 3.34 -7.88 -18.27
CA PHE A 49 2.90 -7.75 -19.66
C PHE A 49 3.01 -9.07 -20.44
N ALA A 50 4.10 -9.81 -20.26
CA ALA A 50 4.31 -11.10 -20.94
C ALA A 50 3.31 -12.17 -20.46
N THR A 51 2.90 -12.09 -19.19
CA THR A 51 1.89 -12.98 -18.62
C THR A 51 0.48 -12.47 -18.80
N ASP A 52 0.26 -11.24 -19.27
CA ASP A 52 -1.06 -10.69 -19.56
C ASP A 52 -1.71 -11.50 -20.68
N LYS A 53 -2.32 -12.60 -20.25
CA LYS A 53 -3.21 -13.38 -21.06
C LYS A 53 -4.39 -12.45 -21.28
N HIS A 54 -4.66 -12.10 -22.53
CA HIS A 54 -5.98 -11.67 -22.96
C HIS A 54 -6.96 -12.82 -22.73
N LEU A 55 -7.20 -13.16 -21.46
CA LEU A 55 -8.12 -14.19 -21.04
C LEU A 55 -9.47 -13.72 -21.54
N PRO A 56 -10.08 -14.45 -22.50
CA PRO A 56 -11.44 -14.13 -22.85
C PRO A 56 -12.26 -14.23 -21.56
N GLY A 57 -13.19 -13.29 -21.38
CA GLY A 57 -14.18 -13.45 -20.33
C GLY A 57 -14.97 -14.74 -20.52
N PHE A 58 -15.68 -15.17 -19.48
CA PHE A 58 -16.46 -16.40 -19.58
C PHE A 58 -17.48 -16.33 -20.71
N THR A 59 -17.75 -17.46 -21.39
CA THR A 59 -18.95 -17.55 -22.24
C THR A 59 -20.20 -17.71 -21.36
N VAL A 60 -21.37 -17.43 -21.94
CA VAL A 60 -22.64 -17.62 -21.22
C VAL A 60 -22.82 -19.08 -20.78
N GLU A 61 -22.39 -20.03 -21.61
CA GLU A 61 -22.43 -21.46 -21.32
C GLU A 61 -21.50 -21.81 -20.15
N GLU A 62 -20.28 -21.28 -20.14
CA GLU A 62 -19.35 -21.47 -19.03
C GLU A 62 -19.93 -20.91 -17.72
N VAL A 63 -20.48 -19.69 -17.76
CA VAL A 63 -21.11 -19.05 -16.59
C VAL A 63 -22.27 -19.91 -16.06
N ASN A 64 -23.09 -20.48 -16.94
CA ASN A 64 -24.23 -21.32 -16.57
C ASN A 64 -23.81 -22.70 -16.04
N ALA A 65 -22.61 -23.18 -16.39
CA ALA A 65 -22.05 -24.42 -15.88
C ALA A 65 -21.36 -24.26 -14.50
N LEU A 66 -21.10 -23.02 -14.05
CA LEU A 66 -20.48 -22.77 -12.75
C LEU A 66 -21.42 -23.11 -11.60
N SER A 67 -20.86 -23.71 -10.55
CA SER A 67 -21.58 -24.03 -9.32
C SER A 67 -20.78 -23.61 -8.09
N PRO A 68 -21.37 -22.85 -7.14
CA PRO A 68 -20.75 -22.55 -5.85
C PRO A 68 -20.30 -23.79 -5.06
N ALA A 69 -20.92 -24.96 -5.31
CA ALA A 69 -20.54 -26.21 -4.66
C ALA A 69 -19.11 -26.64 -5.00
N ASN A 70 -18.62 -26.26 -6.19
CA ASN A 70 -17.27 -26.55 -6.66
C ASN A 70 -16.21 -25.59 -6.08
N VAL A 71 -16.64 -24.51 -5.42
CA VAL A 71 -15.75 -23.60 -4.69
C VAL A 71 -15.44 -24.20 -3.32
N ASN A 72 -14.19 -24.08 -2.85
CA ASN A 72 -13.78 -24.56 -1.54
C ASN A 72 -14.60 -23.93 -0.40
N ALA A 73 -14.70 -24.61 0.74
CA ALA A 73 -15.60 -24.20 1.82
C ALA A 73 -15.27 -22.83 2.44
N PHE A 74 -14.00 -22.43 2.45
CA PHE A 74 -13.55 -21.14 2.98
C PHE A 74 -14.03 -19.97 2.10
N ASP A 75 -13.93 -20.11 0.78
CA ASP A 75 -14.29 -19.05 -0.17
C ASP A 75 -15.76 -19.08 -0.62
N ARG A 76 -16.44 -20.22 -0.47
CA ARG A 76 -17.82 -20.42 -0.93
C ARG A 76 -18.80 -19.36 -0.40
N PRO A 77 -18.74 -18.89 0.86
CA PRO A 77 -19.64 -17.83 1.34
C PRO A 77 -19.55 -16.54 0.50
N ALA A 78 -18.36 -16.19 -0.01
CA ALA A 78 -18.16 -14.99 -0.82
C ALA A 78 -18.94 -15.03 -2.14
N THR A 79 -19.24 -16.22 -2.68
CA THR A 79 -20.05 -16.38 -3.90
C THR A 79 -21.46 -15.82 -3.77
N LYS A 80 -21.97 -15.68 -2.54
CA LYS A 80 -23.29 -15.14 -2.23
C LYS A 80 -23.30 -13.63 -2.05
N ASN A 81 -22.12 -13.02 -1.97
CA ASN A 81 -21.98 -11.59 -1.72
C ASN A 81 -21.78 -10.86 -3.05
N TYR A 82 -22.75 -10.03 -3.42
CA TYR A 82 -22.64 -9.07 -4.51
C TYR A 82 -23.16 -7.73 -4.01
N ALA A 83 -22.22 -6.86 -3.62
CA ALA A 83 -22.49 -5.58 -3.01
C ALA A 83 -21.66 -4.48 -3.70
N THR A 84 -22.21 -3.89 -4.76
CA THR A 84 -21.55 -2.84 -5.54
C THR A 84 -21.12 -1.65 -4.70
N LYS A 85 -21.98 -1.19 -3.77
CA LYS A 85 -21.65 -0.11 -2.82
C LYS A 85 -20.44 -0.44 -1.94
N ALA A 86 -20.29 -1.68 -1.48
CA ALA A 86 -19.13 -2.07 -0.69
C ALA A 86 -17.85 -2.06 -1.53
N SER A 87 -17.95 -2.54 -2.78
CA SER A 87 -16.86 -2.43 -3.77
C SER A 87 -16.44 -0.98 -3.99
N ASP A 88 -17.39 -0.05 -4.18
CA ASP A 88 -17.08 1.37 -4.41
C ASP A 88 -16.40 2.01 -3.19
N ILE A 89 -16.89 1.71 -1.98
CA ILE A 89 -16.24 2.15 -0.72
C ILE A 89 -14.83 1.58 -0.61
N SER A 90 -14.63 0.29 -0.95
CA SER A 90 -13.31 -0.33 -0.94
C SER A 90 -12.33 0.38 -1.88
N THR A 91 -12.79 0.80 -3.06
CA THR A 91 -11.99 1.56 -4.02
C THR A 91 -11.66 2.96 -3.51
N ALA A 92 -12.64 3.67 -2.92
CA ALA A 92 -12.40 4.98 -2.31
C ALA A 92 -11.40 4.91 -1.14
N LEU A 93 -11.52 3.90 -0.27
CA LEU A 93 -10.60 3.67 0.84
C LEU A 93 -9.19 3.29 0.34
N GLN A 94 -9.10 2.43 -0.67
CA GLN A 94 -7.81 2.09 -1.28
C GLN A 94 -7.13 3.32 -1.88
N PHE A 95 -7.88 4.18 -2.57
CA PHE A 95 -7.35 5.43 -3.12
C PHE A 95 -6.92 6.39 -2.02
N THR A 96 -7.69 6.48 -0.93
CA THR A 96 -7.33 7.28 0.25
C THR A 96 -6.01 6.81 0.85
N LEU A 97 -5.83 5.49 1.00
CA LEU A 97 -4.56 4.92 1.47
C LEU A 97 -3.41 5.16 0.50
N PHE A 98 -3.66 5.10 -0.80
CA PHE A 98 -2.65 5.44 -1.81
C PHE A 98 -2.16 6.88 -1.69
N VAL A 99 -3.06 7.83 -1.45
CA VAL A 99 -2.65 9.24 -1.30
C VAL A 99 -2.07 9.52 0.08
N SER A 100 -2.40 8.74 1.10
CA SER A 100 -2.05 9.04 2.49
C SER A 100 -0.55 9.27 2.79
N PRO A 101 0.43 8.58 2.18
CA PRO A 101 1.85 8.89 2.40
C PRO A 101 2.24 10.31 1.97
N VAL A 102 1.56 10.87 0.98
CA VAL A 102 1.81 12.25 0.49
C VAL A 102 1.56 13.27 1.60
N ALA A 103 0.69 12.97 2.58
CA ALA A 103 0.46 13.85 3.71
C ALA A 103 1.72 14.08 4.57
N LEU A 104 2.71 13.17 4.52
CA LEU A 104 3.98 13.36 5.22
C LEU A 104 4.80 14.53 4.64
N LEU A 105 4.61 14.89 3.37
CA LEU A 105 5.28 16.02 2.72
C LEU A 105 4.79 17.40 3.21
N LEU A 106 3.80 17.42 4.12
CA LEU A 106 3.43 18.63 4.87
C LEU A 106 4.52 19.02 5.87
N ASP A 107 5.35 18.07 6.30
CA ASP A 107 6.50 18.31 7.14
C ASP A 107 7.74 18.70 6.30
N ASP A 108 8.56 19.61 6.83
CA ASP A 108 9.70 20.15 6.10
C ASP A 108 10.84 19.13 5.95
N ASP A 109 11.10 18.29 6.96
CA ASP A 109 12.18 17.29 6.90
C ASP A 109 11.89 16.21 5.84
N VAL A 110 10.62 15.81 5.71
CA VAL A 110 10.19 14.86 4.67
C VAL A 110 10.22 15.52 3.29
N ARG A 111 9.81 16.79 3.20
CA ARG A 111 9.78 17.54 1.93
C ARG A 111 11.18 17.78 1.38
N ASP A 112 12.15 18.05 2.23
CA ASP A 112 13.55 18.20 1.84
C ASP A 112 14.15 16.91 1.29
N ASP A 113 13.55 15.75 1.61
CA ASP A 113 13.93 14.43 1.09
C ASP A 113 12.91 13.83 0.10
N VAL A 114 12.09 14.67 -0.54
CA VAL A 114 11.00 14.24 -1.45
C VAL A 114 11.46 13.29 -2.56
N VAL A 115 12.71 13.41 -3.03
CA VAL A 115 13.24 12.54 -4.09
C VAL A 115 13.45 11.11 -3.59
N THR A 116 14.08 10.93 -2.43
CA THR A 116 14.28 9.60 -1.82
C THR A 116 12.94 9.01 -1.40
N PHE A 117 12.12 9.80 -0.72
CA PHE A 117 10.77 9.40 -0.29
C PHE A 117 9.91 8.94 -1.48
N GLY A 118 9.88 9.73 -2.55
CA GLY A 118 9.12 9.43 -3.76
C GLY A 118 9.64 8.19 -4.48
N ALA A 119 10.96 8.02 -4.58
CA ALA A 119 11.56 6.83 -5.19
C ALA A 119 11.16 5.55 -4.44
N MET A 120 11.31 5.53 -3.11
CA MET A 120 10.89 4.39 -2.28
C MET A 120 9.40 4.08 -2.43
N TYR A 121 8.55 5.12 -2.48
CA TYR A 121 7.12 4.89 -2.63
C TYR A 121 6.75 4.32 -4.00
N LEU A 122 7.40 4.81 -5.07
CA LEU A 122 7.22 4.30 -6.43
C LEU A 122 7.70 2.85 -6.57
N GLU A 123 8.80 2.49 -5.93
CA GLU A 123 9.29 1.11 -5.88
C GLU A 123 8.27 0.17 -5.24
N ILE A 124 7.73 0.54 -4.07
CA ILE A 124 6.69 -0.23 -3.38
C ILE A 124 5.44 -0.34 -4.24
N ALA A 125 5.00 0.77 -4.85
CA ALA A 125 3.83 0.79 -5.72
C ALA A 125 4.01 -0.13 -6.94
N ALA A 126 5.19 -0.10 -7.57
CA ALA A 126 5.51 -0.94 -8.71
C ALA A 126 5.55 -2.43 -8.33
N LEU A 127 6.21 -2.78 -7.22
CA LEU A 127 6.28 -4.16 -6.74
C LEU A 127 4.90 -4.71 -6.36
N ALA A 128 4.09 -3.93 -5.63
CA ALA A 128 2.73 -4.30 -5.25
C ALA A 128 1.83 -4.54 -6.47
N THR A 129 1.91 -3.64 -7.45
CA THR A 129 1.10 -3.72 -8.68
C THR A 129 1.52 -4.91 -9.53
N THR A 130 2.80 -5.00 -9.89
CA THR A 130 3.29 -6.04 -10.81
C THR A 130 3.08 -7.44 -10.22
N THR A 131 3.39 -7.64 -8.93
CA THR A 131 3.22 -8.94 -8.28
C THR A 131 1.76 -9.40 -8.27
N SER A 132 0.82 -8.52 -7.90
CA SER A 132 -0.60 -8.88 -7.86
C SER A 132 -1.19 -9.13 -9.25
N GLN A 133 -0.75 -8.38 -10.27
CA GLN A 133 -1.20 -8.58 -11.65
C GLN A 133 -0.65 -9.86 -12.26
N ILE A 134 0.63 -10.18 -12.04
CA ILE A 134 1.21 -11.47 -12.47
C ILE A 134 0.43 -12.63 -11.85
N ALA A 135 0.13 -12.57 -10.55
CA ALA A 135 -0.67 -13.62 -9.90
C ALA A 135 -2.04 -13.80 -10.57
N LYS A 136 -2.75 -12.70 -10.85
CA LYS A 136 -4.06 -12.72 -11.51
C LYS A 136 -3.99 -13.34 -12.90
N ASN A 137 -2.95 -13.01 -13.64
CA ASN A 137 -2.73 -13.44 -15.00
C ASN A 137 -2.37 -14.93 -15.10
N ILE A 138 -1.68 -15.47 -14.10
CA ILE A 138 -1.27 -16.87 -14.09
C ILE A 138 -2.39 -17.78 -13.59
N VAL A 139 -3.12 -17.39 -12.54
CA VAL A 139 -4.01 -18.28 -11.80
C VAL A 139 -5.39 -18.47 -12.45
N ASP A 140 -5.91 -17.50 -13.23
CA ASP A 140 -7.20 -17.60 -13.93
C ASP A 140 -8.35 -18.11 -13.02
N ARG A 141 -8.53 -17.44 -11.89
CA ARG A 141 -9.52 -17.81 -10.88
C ARG A 141 -10.76 -16.93 -11.00
N ALA A 142 -11.91 -17.56 -11.27
CA ALA A 142 -13.22 -16.92 -11.27
C ALA A 142 -13.47 -16.07 -10.01
N ARG A 143 -13.94 -14.84 -10.19
CA ARG A 143 -14.32 -13.93 -9.10
C ARG A 143 -15.59 -14.43 -8.41
N PRO A 144 -15.74 -14.23 -7.09
CA PRO A 144 -16.92 -14.73 -6.36
C PRO A 144 -18.27 -14.27 -6.95
N PHE A 145 -18.35 -13.04 -7.46
CA PHE A 145 -19.60 -12.52 -8.04
C PHE A 145 -20.04 -13.26 -9.31
N VAL A 146 -19.15 -13.98 -10.00
CA VAL A 146 -19.47 -14.73 -11.23
C VAL A 146 -20.49 -15.84 -10.94
N TYR A 147 -20.52 -16.33 -9.70
CA TYR A 147 -21.47 -17.34 -9.24
C TYR A 147 -22.81 -16.74 -8.77
N ASN A 148 -22.91 -15.42 -8.65
CA ASN A 148 -24.06 -14.74 -8.08
C ASN A 148 -25.02 -14.30 -9.19
N PRO A 149 -26.29 -14.75 -9.19
CA PRO A 149 -27.27 -14.35 -10.21
C PRO A 149 -27.66 -12.87 -10.15
N ALA A 150 -27.34 -12.15 -9.06
CA ALA A 150 -27.57 -10.71 -8.95
C ALA A 150 -26.59 -9.87 -9.82
N ALA A 151 -25.43 -10.43 -10.18
CA ALA A 151 -24.52 -9.79 -11.13
C ALA A 151 -25.04 -9.98 -12.55
N SER A 152 -24.96 -8.93 -13.37
CA SER A 152 -25.42 -8.99 -14.76
C SER A 152 -24.60 -10.00 -15.58
N MET A 153 -25.18 -10.56 -16.64
CA MET A 153 -24.44 -11.49 -17.50
C MET A 153 -23.20 -10.81 -18.10
N SER A 154 -23.30 -9.53 -18.50
CA SER A 154 -22.17 -8.76 -19.01
C SER A 154 -21.00 -8.65 -18.02
N GLU A 155 -21.26 -8.44 -16.72
CA GLU A 155 -20.21 -8.44 -15.70
C GLU A 155 -19.60 -9.83 -15.52
N ARG A 156 -20.44 -10.88 -15.52
CA ARG A 156 -20.02 -12.26 -15.31
C ARG A 156 -19.19 -12.82 -16.48
N THR A 157 -19.37 -12.25 -17.67
CA THR A 157 -18.61 -12.57 -18.88
C THR A 157 -17.48 -11.57 -19.18
N ASP A 158 -17.19 -10.62 -18.26
CA ASP A 158 -16.08 -9.68 -18.44
C ASP A 158 -14.71 -10.40 -18.30
N PRO A 159 -13.66 -10.00 -19.02
CA PRO A 159 -12.32 -10.56 -18.84
C PRO A 159 -11.79 -10.52 -17.39
N ASP A 160 -12.12 -9.47 -16.61
CA ASP A 160 -11.72 -9.37 -15.19
C ASP A 160 -12.47 -10.36 -14.29
N ALA A 161 -13.57 -10.95 -14.76
CA ALA A 161 -14.29 -12.01 -14.05
C ALA A 161 -13.40 -13.23 -13.72
N ARG A 162 -12.27 -13.39 -14.43
CA ARG A 162 -11.26 -14.45 -14.23
C ARG A 162 -10.07 -14.03 -13.35
N ARG A 163 -10.02 -12.80 -12.85
CA ARG A 163 -8.83 -12.20 -12.20
C ARG A 163 -9.02 -11.94 -10.71
N SER A 164 -9.33 -12.99 -9.94
CA SER A 164 -9.60 -12.87 -8.49
C SER A 164 -8.38 -13.05 -7.56
N PHE A 165 -7.31 -13.72 -7.99
CA PHE A 165 -6.23 -14.13 -7.08
C PHE A 165 -4.90 -13.38 -7.34
N PHE A 166 -4.34 -12.64 -6.38
CA PHE A 166 -4.99 -12.04 -5.20
C PHE A 166 -5.38 -10.58 -5.49
N SER A 167 -6.14 -9.98 -4.58
CA SER A 167 -6.74 -8.65 -4.79
C SER A 167 -5.66 -7.57 -4.94
N GLY A 168 -5.64 -6.90 -6.10
CA GLY A 168 -4.77 -5.74 -6.33
C GLY A 168 -5.11 -4.57 -5.39
N HIS A 169 -6.40 -4.32 -5.15
CA HIS A 169 -6.85 -3.26 -4.23
C HIS A 169 -6.31 -3.48 -2.82
N THR A 170 -6.44 -4.71 -2.31
CA THR A 170 -5.96 -5.08 -0.98
C THR A 170 -4.44 -5.00 -0.90
N THR A 171 -3.74 -5.53 -1.91
CA THR A 171 -2.28 -5.48 -1.98
C THR A 171 -1.76 -4.05 -1.88
N PHE A 172 -2.34 -3.15 -2.67
CA PHE A 172 -1.90 -1.78 -2.77
C PHE A 172 -2.29 -0.94 -1.54
N ALA A 173 -3.44 -1.22 -0.94
CA ALA A 173 -3.87 -0.63 0.33
C ALA A 173 -2.90 -0.97 1.47
N PHE A 174 -2.53 -2.25 1.64
CA PHE A 174 -1.55 -2.67 2.65
C PHE A 174 -0.15 -2.14 2.36
N ALA A 175 0.29 -2.15 1.10
CA ALA A 175 1.59 -1.59 0.71
C ALA A 175 1.70 -0.11 1.08
N SER A 176 0.65 0.68 0.80
CA SER A 176 0.62 2.11 1.13
C SER A 176 0.50 2.37 2.63
N ALA A 177 -0.30 1.57 3.35
CA ALA A 177 -0.44 1.67 4.80
C ALA A 177 0.89 1.37 5.54
N VAL A 178 1.59 0.32 5.13
CA VAL A 178 2.89 -0.06 5.68
C VAL A 178 3.93 1.00 5.34
N PHE A 179 3.98 1.50 4.09
CA PHE A 179 4.90 2.56 3.73
C PHE A 179 4.68 3.84 4.54
N LEU A 180 3.43 4.32 4.63
CA LEU A 180 3.07 5.48 5.47
C LEU A 180 3.56 5.30 6.90
N SER A 181 3.28 4.14 7.50
CA SER A 181 3.54 3.90 8.92
C SER A 181 5.03 3.73 9.22
N THR A 182 5.77 3.06 8.33
CA THR A 182 7.23 2.93 8.44
C THR A 182 7.91 4.28 8.23
N ALA A 183 7.59 4.98 7.14
CA ALA A 183 8.17 6.30 6.87
C ALA A 183 7.88 7.28 8.00
N TYR A 184 6.65 7.30 8.52
CA TYR A 184 6.33 8.13 9.68
C TYR A 184 7.21 7.82 10.89
N CYS A 185 7.38 6.54 11.25
CA CYS A 185 8.22 6.17 12.39
C CYS A 185 9.69 6.59 12.21
N ASP A 186 10.20 6.51 10.98
CA ASP A 186 11.60 6.78 10.67
C ASP A 186 11.89 8.29 10.62
N TYR A 187 10.98 9.11 10.06
CA TYR A 187 11.12 10.58 10.07
C TYR A 187 10.78 11.20 11.42
N PHE A 188 9.89 10.58 12.23
CA PHE A 188 9.45 11.12 13.53
C PHE A 188 9.78 10.17 14.69
N PRO A 189 11.07 9.89 14.97
CA PRO A 189 11.47 8.94 15.99
C PRO A 189 10.99 9.37 17.37
N GLY A 190 10.35 8.45 18.10
CA GLY A 190 9.81 8.70 19.44
C GLY A 190 8.44 9.40 19.48
N SER A 191 7.81 9.65 18.33
CA SER A 191 6.44 10.18 18.28
C SER A 191 5.44 9.23 18.94
N SER A 192 4.56 9.77 19.79
CA SER A 192 3.45 9.01 20.37
C SER A 192 2.37 8.64 19.35
N TRP A 193 2.39 9.27 18.16
CA TRP A 193 1.43 9.01 17.08
C TRP A 193 1.71 7.75 16.27
N SER A 194 2.92 7.18 16.37
CA SER A 194 3.31 6.00 15.60
C SER A 194 2.32 4.84 15.74
N LEU A 195 1.90 4.53 16.97
CA LEU A 195 0.92 3.47 17.22
C LEU A 195 -0.43 3.75 16.54
N TYR A 196 -0.90 4.99 16.57
CA TYR A 196 -2.18 5.38 15.98
C TYR A 196 -2.13 5.35 14.46
N ILE A 197 -1.02 5.73 13.84
CA ILE A 197 -0.82 5.67 12.39
C ILE A 197 -0.78 4.21 11.92
N TRP A 198 -0.02 3.35 12.60
CA TRP A 198 -0.01 1.91 12.33
C TRP A 198 -1.40 1.29 12.48
N ALA A 199 -2.07 1.53 13.61
CA ALA A 199 -3.38 0.98 13.88
C ALA A 199 -4.42 1.48 12.87
N GLY A 200 -4.43 2.79 12.59
CA GLY A 200 -5.38 3.42 11.68
C GLY A 200 -5.20 2.97 10.23
N SER A 201 -3.96 2.99 9.73
CA SER A 201 -3.65 2.64 8.35
C SER A 201 -3.91 1.15 8.06
N LEU A 202 -3.52 0.25 8.96
CA LEU A 202 -3.77 -1.19 8.82
C LEU A 202 -5.25 -1.54 8.99
N SER A 203 -5.97 -0.84 9.87
CA SER A 203 -7.43 -1.01 10.00
C SER A 203 -8.14 -0.59 8.72
N ALA A 204 -7.75 0.54 8.12
CA ALA A 204 -8.28 0.98 6.84
C ALA A 204 -7.94 -0.02 5.71
N ALA A 205 -6.72 -0.55 5.66
CA ALA A 205 -6.34 -1.55 4.66
C ALA A 205 -7.10 -2.88 4.85
N THR A 206 -7.38 -3.25 6.09
CA THR A 206 -8.22 -4.41 6.42
C THR A 206 -9.67 -4.16 6.00
N ALA A 207 -10.20 -2.96 6.19
CA ALA A 207 -11.53 -2.59 5.70
C ALA A 207 -11.63 -2.69 4.17
N VAL A 208 -10.58 -2.27 3.43
CA VAL A 208 -10.50 -2.51 1.98
C VAL A 208 -10.60 -4.00 1.67
N ALA A 209 -9.89 -4.86 2.40
CA ALA A 209 -9.93 -6.31 2.18
C ALA A 209 -11.30 -6.93 2.44
N ILE A 210 -11.99 -6.51 3.51
CA ILE A 210 -13.30 -7.05 3.91
C ILE A 210 -14.40 -6.63 2.92
N LEU A 211 -14.32 -5.41 2.39
CA LEU A 211 -15.34 -4.84 1.52
C LEU A 211 -15.20 -5.26 0.04
N ARG A 212 -14.14 -6.01 -0.31
CA ARG A 212 -13.77 -6.35 -1.69
C ARG A 212 -14.21 -7.73 -2.13
#